data_AF-A0A6G1Q868-F1
#
_entry.id   AF-A0A6G1Q868-F1
#
_cell.length_a   1.000
_cell.length_b   1.000
_cell.length_c   1.000
_cell.angle_alpha   90.00
_cell.angle_beta   90.00
_cell.angle_gamma   90.00
#
_symmetry.space_group_name_H-M   'P 1'
#
loop_
_entity.id
_entity.type
_entity.pdbx_description
1 polymer ?
#
loop_
_entity_poly.entity_id
_entity_poly.type
_entity_poly.pdbx_seq_one_letter_code
_entity_poly.pdbx_strand_id
1 'polypeptide(L)'
;MRLFHCDYLIFGDPIRLNVVPSDSSFVAPSLFVLSPLQPAGSSAATQGLDVCFAASFRPKDGEMVVNVKNRSEPIRLKTNNAALHVKSKTYFYAGFIKETIESCELHNTEAQREIKKEVHCETKETSNEIPAQETQTIVDIFPEQAKENHFLLLMNGIRVVFTKTLAFNMLLTIRNLLF
;
A
#
# COMPACT_ATOMS: atom_id res chain seq x y z
N MET A 1 -24.52 -41.76 -26.50
CA MET A 1 -24.51 -42.13 -25.07
C MET A 1 -23.53 -41.19 -24.37
N ARG A 2 -24.03 -40.18 -23.65
CA ARG A 2 -23.19 -39.20 -22.92
C ARG A 2 -23.26 -39.56 -21.44
N LEU A 3 -22.12 -39.87 -20.84
CA LEU A 3 -21.93 -39.95 -19.40
C LEU A 3 -21.24 -38.65 -18.96
N PHE A 4 -21.98 -37.77 -18.30
CA PHE A 4 -21.41 -36.72 -17.46
C PHE A 4 -21.18 -37.32 -16.08
N HIS A 5 -19.94 -37.54 -15.69
CA HIS A 5 -19.54 -37.76 -14.30
C HIS A 5 -19.07 -36.41 -13.75
N CYS A 6 -19.80 -35.86 -12.80
CA CYS A 6 -19.34 -34.78 -11.94
C CYS A 6 -19.04 -35.38 -10.58
N ASP A 7 -17.85 -35.95 -10.42
CA ASP A 7 -17.35 -36.37 -9.12
C ASP A 7 -16.97 -35.12 -8.31
N TYR A 8 -17.73 -34.85 -7.26
CA TYR A 8 -17.38 -33.84 -6.27
C TYR A 8 -16.24 -34.39 -5.40
N LEU A 9 -15.04 -33.83 -5.54
CA LEU A 9 -13.94 -34.07 -4.62
C LEU A 9 -14.21 -33.29 -3.32
N ILE A 10 -14.70 -33.98 -2.29
CA ILE A 10 -14.77 -33.43 -0.93
C ILE A 10 -13.38 -33.58 -0.32
N PHE A 11 -12.61 -32.49 -0.34
CA PHE A 11 -11.42 -32.37 0.49
C PHE A 11 -11.88 -32.10 1.93
N GLY A 12 -11.36 -32.87 2.89
CA GLY A 12 -11.74 -32.79 4.30
C GLY A 12 -11.61 -31.39 4.92
N ASP A 13 -12.08 -31.26 6.16
CA ASP A 13 -12.18 -29.96 6.83
C ASP A 13 -10.85 -29.19 6.79
N PRO A 14 -10.87 -27.89 6.43
CA PRO A 14 -9.66 -27.10 6.35
C PRO A 14 -9.03 -26.93 7.74
N ILE A 15 -7.75 -27.27 7.86
CA ILE A 15 -6.98 -27.05 9.09
C ILE A 15 -6.74 -25.55 9.27
N ARG A 16 -7.21 -24.98 10.39
CA ARG A 16 -6.96 -23.59 10.78
C ARG A 16 -5.81 -23.52 11.78
N LEU A 17 -4.66 -23.05 11.33
CA LEU A 17 -3.50 -22.76 12.18
C LEU A 17 -3.55 -21.29 12.62
N ASN A 18 -3.52 -21.04 13.94
CA ASN A 18 -3.41 -19.70 14.50
C ASN A 18 -2.01 -19.51 15.10
N VAL A 19 -1.23 -18.59 14.54
CA VAL A 19 0.12 -18.29 15.03
C VAL A 19 0.04 -17.08 15.96
N VAL A 20 0.43 -17.27 17.21
CA VAL A 20 0.44 -16.22 18.23
C VAL A 20 1.88 -15.98 18.68
N PRO A 21 2.34 -14.71 18.76
CA PRO A 21 3.60 -14.36 19.37
C PRO A 21 3.72 -14.88 20.80
N SER A 22 4.88 -15.45 21.13
CA SER A 22 5.20 -15.86 22.50
C SER A 22 5.36 -14.66 23.46
N ASP A 23 5.68 -13.49 22.93
CA ASP A 23 5.88 -12.25 23.68
C ASP A 23 4.66 -11.34 23.52
N SER A 24 3.95 -11.14 24.63
CA SER A 24 2.74 -10.31 24.75
C SER A 24 3.04 -8.90 25.27
N SER A 25 4.30 -8.48 25.32
CA SER A 25 4.66 -7.13 25.73
C SER A 25 3.97 -6.09 24.86
N PHE A 26 3.55 -5.01 25.52
CA PHE A 26 2.88 -3.90 24.86
C PHE A 26 3.85 -3.20 23.90
N VAL A 27 3.39 -2.91 22.70
CA VAL A 27 4.10 -2.10 21.71
C VAL A 27 3.09 -1.11 21.13
N ALA A 28 3.36 0.17 21.31
CA ALA A 28 2.49 1.24 20.82
C ALA A 28 2.40 1.20 19.28
N PRO A 29 1.19 1.42 18.70
CA PRO A 29 1.01 1.46 17.26
C PRO A 29 1.66 2.70 16.62
N SER A 30 2.08 2.55 15.37
CA SER A 30 2.23 3.68 14.45
C SER A 30 0.94 3.84 13.67
N LEU A 31 0.29 5.00 13.80
CA LEU A 31 -1.01 5.28 13.20
C LEU A 31 -0.91 6.26 12.05
N PHE A 32 -1.68 6.01 10.99
CA PHE A 32 -1.72 6.84 9.79
C PHE A 32 -3.16 6.97 9.29
N VAL A 33 -3.57 8.19 8.97
CA VAL A 33 -4.84 8.45 8.28
C VAL A 33 -4.54 8.64 6.80
N LEU A 34 -5.01 7.72 5.97
CA LEU A 34 -4.78 7.70 4.54
C LEU A 34 -6.06 8.06 3.80
N SER A 35 -5.94 8.92 2.79
CA SER A 35 -7.02 9.25 1.88
C SER A 35 -6.72 8.81 0.46
N PRO A 36 -7.75 8.43 -0.31
CA PRO A 36 -7.59 8.07 -1.70
C PRO A 36 -7.06 9.27 -2.49
N LEU A 37 -6.06 9.02 -3.34
CA LEU A 37 -5.61 10.00 -4.32
C LEU A 37 -6.71 10.20 -5.36
N GLN A 38 -7.29 11.39 -5.40
CA GLN A 38 -8.25 11.73 -6.45
C GLN A 38 -7.50 12.10 -7.74
N PRO A 39 -7.86 11.51 -8.89
CA PRO A 39 -7.29 11.92 -10.16
C PRO A 39 -7.71 13.35 -10.50
N ALA A 40 -6.79 14.12 -11.06
CA ALA A 40 -7.03 15.50 -11.47
C ALA A 40 -8.22 15.57 -12.45
N GLY A 41 -9.16 16.46 -12.20
CA GLY A 41 -10.36 16.65 -13.04
C GLY A 41 -11.51 15.67 -12.78
N SER A 42 -11.42 14.79 -11.77
CA SER A 42 -12.56 13.98 -11.37
C SER A 42 -13.57 14.79 -10.55
N SER A 43 -14.83 14.83 -11.01
CA SER A 43 -15.94 15.21 -10.14
C SER A 43 -16.03 14.21 -9.00
N ALA A 44 -16.39 14.67 -7.79
CA ALA A 44 -16.44 13.98 -6.50
C ALA A 44 -17.21 12.62 -6.42
N ALA A 45 -17.59 12.01 -7.54
CA ALA A 45 -18.45 10.84 -7.67
C ALA A 45 -17.76 9.49 -7.39
N THR A 46 -16.42 9.44 -7.27
CA THR A 46 -15.73 8.21 -6.83
C THR A 46 -15.05 8.48 -5.50
N GLN A 47 -15.85 8.61 -4.45
CA GLN A 47 -15.37 8.80 -3.09
C GLN A 47 -14.72 7.49 -2.64
N GLY A 48 -13.39 7.39 -2.79
CA GLY A 48 -12.62 6.26 -2.29
C GLY A 48 -12.74 6.15 -0.77
N LEU A 49 -12.42 4.97 -0.24
CA LEU A 49 -12.45 4.72 1.20
C LEU A 49 -11.26 5.40 1.87
N ASP A 50 -11.52 6.14 2.93
CA ASP A 50 -10.46 6.56 3.84
C ASP A 50 -10.05 5.38 4.72
N VAL A 51 -8.77 5.35 5.08
CA VAL A 51 -8.18 4.24 5.82
C VAL A 51 -7.46 4.77 7.05
N CYS A 52 -7.84 4.27 8.23
CA CYS A 52 -6.96 4.35 9.40
C CYS A 52 -6.09 3.09 9.42
N PHE A 53 -4.78 3.29 9.26
CA PHE A 53 -3.80 2.21 9.24
C PHE A 53 -3.02 2.20 10.55
N ALA A 54 -3.01 1.05 11.21
CA ALA A 54 -2.23 0.79 12.41
C ALA A 54 -1.14 -0.23 12.12
N ALA A 55 0.09 0.13 12.46
CA ALA A 55 1.28 -0.67 12.24
C ALA A 55 2.04 -0.95 13.52
N SER A 56 2.76 -2.08 13.52
CA SER A 56 3.76 -2.42 14.53
C SER A 56 3.26 -2.48 15.98
N PHE A 57 2.00 -2.87 16.21
CA PHE A 57 1.40 -2.84 17.53
C PHE A 57 1.28 -4.21 18.21
N ARG A 58 1.21 -4.21 19.55
CA ARG A 58 0.84 -5.35 20.41
C ARG A 58 0.18 -4.84 21.69
N PRO A 59 -0.80 -5.58 22.26
CA PRO A 59 -1.30 -6.90 21.87
C PRO A 59 -2.20 -6.87 20.61
N LYS A 60 -2.65 -8.03 20.13
CA LYS A 60 -3.55 -8.11 18.96
C LYS A 60 -4.91 -7.48 19.24
N ASP A 61 -5.46 -7.77 20.42
CA ASP A 61 -6.80 -7.40 20.80
C ASP A 61 -6.86 -5.92 21.21
N GLY A 62 -7.87 -5.24 20.68
CA GLY A 62 -8.07 -3.81 20.84
C GLY A 62 -9.28 -3.34 20.04
N GLU A 63 -9.70 -2.12 20.35
CA GLU A 63 -10.66 -1.37 19.55
C GLU A 63 -9.94 -0.18 18.92
N MET A 64 -9.97 -0.13 17.59
CA MET A 64 -9.62 1.08 16.85
C MET A 64 -10.83 2.00 16.85
N VAL A 65 -10.65 3.22 17.35
CA VAL A 65 -11.69 4.23 17.46
C VAL A 65 -11.44 5.27 16.37
N VAL A 66 -12.42 5.48 15.49
CA VAL A 66 -12.27 6.38 14.34
C VAL A 66 -13.29 7.51 14.46
N ASN A 67 -12.79 8.74 14.50
CA ASN A 67 -13.58 9.97 14.50
C ASN A 67 -13.79 10.44 13.06
N VAL A 68 -15.04 10.75 12.72
CA VAL A 68 -15.46 11.09 11.35
C VAL A 68 -16.05 12.49 11.35
N LYS A 69 -15.65 13.32 10.39
CA LYS A 69 -15.97 14.76 10.34
C LYS A 69 -17.47 15.10 10.45
N ASN A 70 -18.35 14.26 9.93
CA ASN A 70 -19.80 14.49 9.89
C ASN A 70 -20.59 13.59 10.87
N ARG A 71 -19.92 13.02 11.87
CA ARG A 71 -20.55 12.08 12.81
C ARG A 71 -20.15 12.39 14.25
N SER A 72 -21.15 12.47 15.13
CA SER A 72 -20.93 12.72 16.56
C SER A 72 -20.45 11.48 17.32
N GLU A 73 -20.81 10.28 16.85
CA GLU A 73 -20.39 9.02 17.45
C GLU A 73 -19.18 8.42 16.72
N PRO A 74 -18.14 8.00 17.45
CA PRO A 74 -16.99 7.35 16.84
C PRO A 74 -17.31 5.95 16.33
N ILE A 75 -16.66 5.54 15.25
CA ILE A 75 -16.75 4.18 14.71
C ILE A 75 -15.74 3.30 15.43
N ARG A 76 -16.19 2.19 16.01
CA ARG A 76 -15.34 1.24 16.73
C ARG A 76 -15.11 -0.01 15.87
N LEU A 77 -13.85 -0.30 15.59
CA LEU A 77 -13.43 -1.44 14.78
C LEU A 77 -12.59 -2.40 15.63
N LYS A 78 -12.97 -3.68 15.65
CA LYS A 78 -12.22 -4.72 16.38
C LYS A 78 -10.97 -5.13 15.60
N THR A 79 -9.83 -5.21 16.28
CA THR A 79 -8.54 -5.60 15.69
C THR A 79 -8.28 -7.11 15.71
N ASN A 80 -9.31 -7.93 15.95
CA ASN A 80 -9.22 -9.40 16.03
C ASN A 80 -8.76 -10.08 14.71
N ASN A 81 -8.89 -9.38 13.57
CA ASN A 81 -8.42 -9.86 12.27
C ASN A 81 -7.10 -9.19 11.84
N ALA A 82 -6.38 -8.54 12.77
CA ALA A 82 -5.09 -7.93 12.48
C ALA A 82 -4.07 -8.98 11.99
N ALA A 83 -3.32 -8.62 10.95
CA ALA A 83 -2.33 -9.48 10.33
C ALA A 83 -1.03 -9.48 11.15
N LEU A 84 -0.44 -10.66 11.35
CA LEU A 84 0.81 -10.81 12.08
C LEU A 84 2.02 -10.61 11.16
N HIS A 85 2.94 -9.74 11.55
CA HIS A 85 4.29 -9.73 11.00
C HIS A 85 5.16 -10.76 11.71
N VAL A 86 5.48 -11.86 11.01
CA VAL A 86 6.19 -12.99 11.63
C VAL A 86 7.57 -12.60 12.18
N LYS A 87 8.30 -11.68 11.51
CA LYS A 87 9.66 -11.31 11.90
C LYS A 87 9.71 -10.42 13.14
N SER A 88 8.95 -9.32 13.16
CA SER A 88 8.91 -8.43 14.33
C SER A 88 7.94 -8.89 15.41
N LYS A 89 7.12 -9.92 15.12
CA LYS A 89 6.06 -10.43 16.00
C LYS A 89 5.00 -9.38 16.37
N THR A 90 4.82 -8.36 15.54
CA THR A 90 3.83 -7.28 15.75
C THR A 90 2.68 -7.38 14.76
N TYR A 91 1.59 -6.65 15.02
CA TYR A 91 0.38 -6.69 14.19
C TYR A 91 0.22 -5.47 13.29
N PHE A 92 -0.52 -5.65 12.20
CA PHE A 92 -1.00 -4.59 11.30
C PHE A 92 -2.51 -4.69 11.14
N TYR A 93 -3.19 -3.54 11.09
CA TYR A 93 -4.63 -3.47 10.91
C TYR A 93 -4.99 -2.26 10.05
N ALA A 94 -5.98 -2.42 9.16
CA ALA A 94 -6.51 -1.36 8.32
C ALA A 94 -8.02 -1.26 8.52
N GLY A 95 -8.47 -0.12 9.05
CA GLY A 95 -9.88 0.22 9.19
C GLY A 95 -10.33 1.05 7.99
N PHE A 96 -11.21 0.49 7.16
CA PHE A 96 -11.73 1.16 5.96
C PHE A 96 -13.06 1.83 6.26
N ILE A 97 -13.14 3.14 6.05
CA ILE A 97 -14.31 3.99 6.32
C ILE A 97 -14.73 4.70 5.02
N LYS A 98 -16.04 4.81 4.78
CA LYS A 98 -16.57 5.47 3.58
C LYS A 98 -16.51 6.98 3.69
N GLU A 99 -16.65 7.48 4.90
CA GLU A 99 -16.67 8.88 5.25
C GLU A 99 -15.26 9.42 5.54
N THR A 100 -15.16 10.75 5.61
CA THR A 100 -13.89 11.43 5.86
C THR A 100 -13.42 11.25 7.30
N ILE A 101 -12.31 10.53 7.49
CA ILE A 101 -11.68 10.34 8.81
C ILE A 101 -11.01 11.64 9.26
N GLU A 102 -11.32 12.10 10.48
CA GLU A 102 -10.69 13.27 11.10
C GLU A 102 -9.50 12.85 11.97
N SER A 103 -9.72 11.90 12.87
CA SER A 103 -8.67 11.27 13.67
C SER A 103 -8.97 9.79 13.89
N CYS A 104 -7.94 9.03 14.23
CA CYS A 104 -8.12 7.67 14.68
C CYS A 104 -7.18 7.33 15.83
N GLU A 105 -7.66 6.46 16.71
CA GLU A 105 -7.02 6.08 17.94
C GLU A 105 -6.95 4.55 18.06
N LEU A 106 -5.82 4.05 18.56
CA LEU A 106 -5.64 2.66 18.97
C LEU A 106 -4.63 2.61 20.11
N HIS A 107 -4.96 1.88 21.18
CA HIS A 107 -4.07 1.68 22.33
C HIS A 107 -3.50 3.00 22.89
N ASN A 108 -4.36 4.01 23.08
CA ASN A 108 -4.02 5.36 23.57
C ASN A 108 -3.04 6.15 22.68
N THR A 109 -2.79 5.69 21.46
CA THR A 109 -2.08 6.47 20.44
C THR A 109 -3.11 7.03 19.49
N GLU A 110 -2.96 8.29 19.09
CA GLU A 110 -3.85 8.97 18.15
C GLU A 110 -3.07 9.46 16.93
N ALA A 111 -3.69 9.38 15.76
CA ALA A 111 -3.25 10.08 14.55
C ALA A 111 -4.38 10.95 14.03
N GLN A 112 -4.03 12.16 13.62
CA GLN A 112 -4.94 13.09 12.95
C GLN A 112 -4.67 13.10 11.46
N ARG A 113 -5.67 13.48 10.68
CA ARG A 113 -5.47 13.74 9.25
C ARG A 113 -4.49 14.89 9.06
N GLU A 114 -3.44 14.65 8.28
CA GLU A 114 -2.57 15.73 7.81
C GLU A 114 -3.32 16.59 6.78
N ILE A 115 -3.51 17.88 7.09
CA ILE A 115 -4.00 18.86 6.12
C ILE A 115 -2.82 19.24 5.24
N LYS A 116 -2.80 18.77 4.00
CA LYS A 116 -1.89 19.32 2.98
C LYS A 116 -2.24 20.80 2.81
N LYS A 117 -1.44 21.70 3.39
CA LYS A 117 -1.44 23.10 2.95
C LYS A 117 -0.94 23.08 1.52
N GLU A 118 -1.79 23.43 0.56
CA GLU A 118 -1.35 23.71 -0.80
C GLU A 118 -0.30 24.82 -0.72
N VAL A 119 0.96 24.45 -0.94
CA VAL A 119 2.01 25.43 -1.20
C VAL A 119 1.74 25.95 -2.61
N HIS A 120 1.03 27.08 -2.68
CA HIS A 120 0.88 27.83 -3.92
C HIS A 120 2.26 28.40 -4.27
N CYS A 121 2.98 27.72 -5.17
CA CYS A 121 4.20 28.27 -5.75
C CYS A 121 3.81 29.41 -6.71
N GLU A 122 3.76 30.64 -6.21
CA GLU A 122 3.76 31.82 -7.09
C GLU A 122 5.17 32.04 -7.62
N THR A 123 5.33 31.91 -8.94
CA THR A 123 6.50 32.41 -9.65
C THR A 123 6.45 33.93 -9.67
N LYS A 124 7.17 34.59 -8.75
CA LYS A 124 7.53 36.00 -8.89
C LYS A 124 8.87 36.08 -9.59
N GLU A 125 8.85 36.36 -10.89
CA GLU A 125 9.99 36.95 -11.57
C GLU A 125 10.14 38.39 -11.07
N THR A 126 11.24 38.73 -10.40
CA THR A 126 11.89 40.04 -10.54
C THR A 126 13.33 39.93 -10.04
N SER A 127 14.21 40.35 -10.96
CA SER A 127 15.66 40.43 -10.90
C SER A 127 16.22 41.20 -9.69
N ASN A 128 17.40 40.71 -9.27
CA ASN A 128 18.59 41.44 -8.83
C ASN A 128 18.90 41.64 -7.33
N GLU A 129 20.02 41.00 -6.98
CA GLU A 129 21.06 41.29 -5.97
C GLU A 129 21.13 40.43 -4.69
N ILE A 130 22.27 39.71 -4.60
CA ILE A 130 22.86 38.79 -3.59
C ILE A 130 24.08 39.56 -2.99
N PRO A 131 24.66 39.29 -1.78
CA PRO A 131 24.69 38.06 -0.96
C PRO A 131 24.41 38.29 0.54
N ALA A 132 24.22 37.31 1.45
CA ALA A 132 24.66 35.92 1.55
C ALA A 132 23.75 35.17 2.53
N GLN A 133 23.36 33.92 2.24
CA GLN A 133 23.33 32.83 3.23
C GLN A 133 22.97 31.48 2.60
N GLU A 134 23.72 30.48 3.06
CA GLU A 134 23.67 29.02 2.86
C GLU A 134 22.65 28.44 1.85
N THR A 135 23.25 27.89 0.78
CA THR A 135 22.69 26.98 -0.21
C THR A 135 21.94 25.81 0.45
N GLN A 136 20.62 25.90 0.59
CA GLN A 136 19.76 24.73 0.71
C GLN A 136 19.54 24.16 -0.69
N THR A 137 20.28 23.10 -0.97
CA THR A 137 20.05 22.18 -2.08
C THR A 137 18.58 21.72 -2.03
N ILE A 138 17.82 22.05 -3.07
CA ILE A 138 16.53 21.43 -3.34
C ILE A 138 16.83 19.94 -3.53
N VAL A 139 16.52 19.15 -2.49
CA VAL A 139 16.58 17.69 -2.58
C VAL A 139 15.45 17.29 -3.52
N ASP A 140 15.85 16.83 -4.69
CA ASP A 140 15.00 16.22 -5.71
C ASP A 140 14.12 15.15 -5.03
N ILE A 141 12.79 15.37 -4.99
CA ILE A 141 11.82 14.48 -4.32
C ILE A 141 11.47 13.28 -5.23
N PHE A 142 12.37 12.93 -6.16
CA PHE A 142 12.35 11.61 -6.78
C PHE A 142 13.26 10.69 -5.98
N PRO A 143 12.73 9.74 -5.20
CA PRO A 143 13.59 8.77 -4.53
C PRO A 143 14.36 8.01 -5.60
N GLU A 144 15.69 8.08 -5.56
CA GLU A 144 16.63 7.33 -6.43
C GLU A 144 16.28 5.82 -6.52
N GLN A 145 15.56 5.29 -5.54
CA GLN A 145 15.01 3.93 -5.54
C GLN A 145 14.00 3.63 -6.67
N ALA A 146 13.28 4.63 -7.20
CA ALA A 146 12.37 4.43 -8.33
C ALA A 146 13.14 4.20 -9.66
N LYS A 147 14.35 4.76 -9.75
CA LYS A 147 15.22 4.66 -10.93
C LYS A 147 15.85 3.27 -11.05
N GLU A 148 16.17 2.62 -9.92
CA GLU A 148 16.70 1.24 -9.92
C GLU A 148 15.64 0.19 -10.29
N ASN A 149 14.39 0.35 -9.84
CA ASN A 149 13.29 -0.54 -10.22
C ASN A 149 12.99 -0.49 -11.72
N HIS A 150 13.11 0.69 -12.34
CA HIS A 150 12.94 0.83 -13.78
C HIS A 150 14.05 0.09 -14.55
N PHE A 151 15.30 0.19 -14.11
CA PHE A 151 16.42 -0.53 -14.75
C PHE A 151 16.26 -2.06 -14.64
N LEU A 152 15.83 -2.56 -13.48
CA LEU A 152 15.53 -3.98 -13.30
C LEU A 152 14.38 -4.46 -14.21
N LEU A 153 13.30 -3.69 -14.33
CA LEU A 153 12.19 -4.01 -15.23
C LEU A 153 12.63 -4.03 -16.70
N LEU A 154 13.47 -3.06 -17.10
CA LEU A 154 13.97 -2.94 -18.47
C LEU A 154 14.92 -4.09 -18.81
N MET A 155 15.85 -4.44 -17.91
CA MET A 155 16.78 -5.56 -18.10
C MET A 155 16.05 -6.91 -18.14
N ASN A 156 15.03 -7.11 -17.29
CA ASN A 156 14.21 -8.32 -17.35
C ASN A 156 13.32 -8.36 -18.61
N GLY A 157 12.78 -7.23 -19.04
CA GLY A 157 12.01 -7.11 -20.29
C GLY A 157 12.86 -7.44 -21.52
N ILE A 158 14.07 -6.88 -21.61
CA ILE A 158 15.04 -7.16 -22.67
C ILE A 158 15.35 -8.67 -22.74
N ARG A 159 15.62 -9.32 -21.60
CA ARG A 159 15.90 -10.76 -21.55
C ARG A 159 14.75 -11.60 -22.11
N VAL A 160 13.50 -11.24 -21.83
CA VAL A 160 12.32 -11.94 -22.36
C VAL A 160 12.20 -11.77 -23.87
N VAL A 161 12.43 -10.55 -24.39
CA VAL A 161 12.38 -10.29 -25.84
C VAL A 161 13.46 -11.08 -26.59
N PHE A 162 14.72 -11.04 -26.11
CA PHE A 162 15.82 -11.80 -26.72
C PHE A 162 15.58 -13.31 -26.67
N THR A 163 15.04 -13.84 -25.58
CA THR A 163 14.74 -15.28 -25.48
C THR A 163 13.64 -15.68 -26.47
N LYS A 164 12.60 -14.85 -26.62
CA LYS A 164 11.52 -15.11 -27.58
C LYS A 164 11.99 -15.01 -29.04
N THR A 165 12.80 -14.01 -29.39
CA THR A 165 13.33 -13.89 -30.76
C THR A 165 14.30 -15.03 -31.10
N LEU A 166 15.13 -15.46 -30.15
CA LEU A 166 16.02 -16.60 -30.35
C LEU A 166 15.23 -17.91 -30.52
N ALA A 167 14.18 -18.11 -29.72
CA ALA A 167 13.28 -19.26 -29.90
C ALA A 167 12.59 -19.25 -31.28
N PHE A 168 12.15 -18.08 -31.76
CA PHE A 168 11.52 -17.95 -33.07
C PHE A 168 12.52 -18.22 -34.21
N ASN A 169 13.74 -17.68 -34.11
CA ASN A 169 14.82 -17.93 -35.08
C ASN A 169 15.29 -19.39 -35.09
N MET A 170 15.35 -20.05 -33.93
CA MET A 170 15.65 -21.48 -33.86
C MET A 170 14.53 -22.32 -34.48
N LEU A 171 13.27 -21.96 -34.23
CA LEU A 171 12.12 -22.67 -34.81
C LEU A 171 12.04 -22.51 -36.33
N LEU A 172 12.34 -21.33 -36.86
CA LEU A 172 12.47 -21.10 -38.30
C LEU A 172 13.65 -21.88 -38.91
N THR A 173 14.80 -21.88 -38.24
CA THR A 173 15.98 -22.63 -38.70
C THR A 173 15.71 -24.14 -38.73
N ILE A 174 15.10 -24.70 -37.68
CA ILE A 174 14.73 -26.13 -37.62
C ILE A 174 13.72 -26.47 -38.72
N ARG A 175 12.71 -25.61 -38.93
CA ARG A 175 11.72 -25.82 -40.00
C ARG A 175 12.36 -25.82 -41.39
N ASN A 176 13.39 -25.00 -41.62
CA ASN A 176 14.15 -24.95 -42.88
C ASN A 176 15.20 -26.07 -43.02
N LEU A 177 15.43 -26.86 -41.96
CA LEU A 177 16.35 -28.00 -41.96
C LEU A 177 15.60 -29.34 -42.11
N LEU A 178 14.32 -29.38 -41.71
CA LEU A 178 13.45 -30.56 -41.78
C LEU A 178 12.57 -30.62 -43.03
N PHE A 179 12.47 -29.52 -43.79
CA PHE A 179 11.82 -29.43 -45.11
C PHE A 179 12.82 -28.90 -46.13
#